data_AF-A0A1F2PJ84-F1
#
_entry.id   AF-A0A1F2PJ84-F1
#
_cell.length_a   1.000
_cell.length_b   1.000
_cell.length_c   1.000
_cell.angle_alpha   90.00
_cell.angle_beta   90.00
_cell.angle_gamma   90.00
#
_symmetry.space_group_name_H-M   'P 1'
#
loop_
_entity.id
_entity.type
_entity.pdbx_description
1 polymer ?
#
loop_
_entity_poly.entity_id
_entity_poly.type
_entity_poly.pdbx_seq_one_letter_code
_entity_poly.pdbx_strand_id
1 'polypeptide(L)'
;MKRDMELIRKILLTVEEKYVDTWLHSNEIEIDGYDMKTIGYHCAVLHDAGLLYDYKGQYGDGELLQFGVGRLTWDGHEFLEKIKSDTVWNKTKDTITTKGIPFVLDAVKEIATSITTSMIKTAITGL
;
A
#
# COMPACT_ATOMS: atom_id res chain seq x y z
N MET A 1 -3.91 7.30 14.18
CA MET A 1 -3.18 6.04 14.44
C MET A 1 -1.79 6.12 13.79
N LYS A 2 -0.82 5.29 14.19
CA LYS A 2 0.47 5.21 13.50
C LYS A 2 0.29 4.53 12.14
N ARG A 3 0.89 5.06 11.07
CA ARG A 3 0.90 4.39 9.76
C ARG A 3 1.67 3.08 9.85
N ASP A 4 1.07 2.02 9.35
CA ASP A 4 1.67 0.71 9.15
C ASP A 4 1.87 0.47 7.65
N MET A 5 3.13 0.37 7.25
CA MET A 5 3.51 0.22 5.85
C MET A 5 3.33 -1.21 5.33
N GLU A 6 3.31 -2.22 6.20
CA GLU A 6 2.90 -3.57 5.80
C GLU A 6 1.41 -3.61 5.48
N LEU A 7 0.60 -3.00 6.34
CA LEU A 7 -0.84 -2.90 6.09
C LEU A 7 -1.13 -2.11 4.80
N ILE A 8 -0.43 -1.00 4.57
CA ILE A 8 -0.56 -0.23 3.32
C ILE A 8 -0.31 -1.12 2.09
N ARG A 9 0.79 -1.88 2.08
CA ARG A 9 1.09 -2.79 0.97
C ARG A 9 -0.04 -3.81 0.77
N LYS A 10 -0.51 -4.43 1.86
CA LYS A 10 -1.59 -5.41 1.81
C LYS A 10 -2.90 -4.82 1.27
N ILE A 11 -3.29 -3.62 1.71
CA ILE A 11 -4.47 -2.91 1.21
C ILE A 11 -4.37 -2.68 -0.30
N LEU A 12 -3.23 -2.15 -0.77
CA LEU A 12 -3.04 -1.88 -2.20
C LEU A 12 -3.14 -3.16 -3.05
N LEU A 13 -2.55 -4.27 -2.58
CA LEU A 13 -2.68 -5.59 -3.22
C LEU A 13 -4.15 -6.06 -3.24
N THR A 14 -4.86 -5.96 -2.11
CA THR A 14 -6.27 -6.37 -2.02
C THR A 14 -7.16 -5.52 -2.94
N VAL A 15 -6.94 -4.22 -3.02
CA VAL A 15 -7.70 -3.33 -3.92
C VAL A 15 -7.39 -3.65 -5.38
N GLU A 16 -6.13 -3.87 -5.74
CA GLU A 16 -5.74 -4.28 -7.10
C GLU A 16 -6.41 -5.60 -7.52
N GLU A 17 -6.49 -6.57 -6.60
CA GLU A 17 -7.06 -7.89 -6.86
C GLU A 17 -8.59 -7.87 -6.97
N LYS A 18 -9.26 -7.14 -6.07
CA LYS A 18 -10.72 -7.27 -5.88
C LYS A 18 -11.54 -6.16 -6.53
N TYR A 19 -10.97 -4.99 -6.81
CA TYR A 19 -11.74 -3.89 -7.39
C TYR A 19 -12.13 -4.20 -8.85
N VAL A 20 -13.40 -3.98 -9.19
CA VAL A 20 -13.92 -4.21 -10.55
C VAL A 20 -14.34 -2.89 -11.22
N ASP A 21 -15.43 -2.26 -10.77
CA ASP A 21 -16.00 -1.10 -11.49
C ASP A 21 -16.70 -0.03 -10.62
N THR A 22 -17.21 -0.38 -9.44
CA THR A 22 -18.00 0.51 -8.59
C THR A 22 -17.26 0.88 -7.32
N TRP A 23 -17.28 0.00 -6.33
CA TRP A 23 -16.75 0.26 -5.00
C TRP A 23 -16.37 -1.05 -4.32
N LEU A 24 -15.31 -1.04 -3.51
CA LEU A 24 -14.95 -2.19 -2.67
C LEU A 24 -15.33 -1.88 -1.21
N HIS A 25 -16.31 -2.61 -0.68
CA HIS A 25 -16.87 -2.40 0.65
C HIS A 25 -15.94 -2.94 1.74
N SER A 26 -16.07 -2.42 2.97
CA SER A 26 -15.20 -2.78 4.10
C SER A 26 -15.21 -4.27 4.44
N ASN A 27 -16.31 -4.99 4.19
CA ASN A 27 -16.41 -6.45 4.36
C ASN A 27 -15.70 -7.24 3.25
N GLU A 28 -15.29 -6.59 2.16
CA GLU A 28 -14.53 -7.22 1.07
C GLU A 28 -13.02 -7.01 1.25
N ILE A 29 -12.61 -6.12 2.17
CA ILE A 29 -11.21 -5.79 2.49
C ILE A 29 -10.86 -6.40 3.84
N GLU A 30 -10.79 -7.72 3.89
CA GLU A 30 -10.35 -8.48 5.05
C GLU A 30 -8.84 -8.77 4.94
N ILE A 31 -8.08 -8.35 5.96
CA ILE A 31 -6.63 -8.52 6.02
C ILE A 31 -6.27 -9.10 7.38
N ASP A 32 -5.69 -10.31 7.38
CA ASP A 32 -5.30 -11.03 8.58
C ASP A 32 -4.44 -10.17 9.52
N GLY A 33 -4.85 -10.14 10.80
CA GLY A 33 -4.17 -9.40 11.87
C GLY A 33 -4.61 -7.95 12.03
N TYR A 34 -5.56 -7.46 11.24
CA TYR A 34 -6.05 -6.08 11.33
C TYR A 34 -7.57 -6.01 11.45
N ASP A 35 -8.06 -5.15 12.35
CA ASP A 35 -9.49 -4.88 12.47
C ASP A 35 -9.99 -3.89 11.40
N MET A 36 -11.31 -3.88 11.16
CA MET A 36 -11.96 -3.04 10.15
C MET A 36 -11.66 -1.54 10.33
N LYS A 37 -11.57 -1.04 11.56
CA LYS A 37 -11.32 0.39 11.83
C LYS A 37 -9.88 0.76 11.51
N THR A 38 -8.95 -0.13 11.84
CA THR A 38 -7.54 -0.01 11.48
C THR A 38 -7.35 -0.01 9.97
N ILE A 39 -7.99 -0.92 9.24
CA ILE A 39 -7.96 -0.96 7.77
C ILE A 39 -8.58 0.32 7.19
N GLY A 40 -9.77 0.71 7.68
CA GLY A 40 -10.47 1.90 7.22
C GLY A 40 -9.65 3.19 7.40
N TYR A 41 -8.94 3.33 8.53
CA TYR A 41 -8.01 4.43 8.73
C TYR A 41 -6.88 4.45 7.70
N HIS A 42 -6.31 3.28 7.38
CA HIS A 42 -5.22 3.18 6.39
C HIS A 42 -5.72 3.46 4.98
N CYS A 43 -6.94 3.04 4.63
CA CYS A 43 -7.56 3.44 3.36
C CYS A 43 -7.77 4.95 3.28
N ALA A 44 -8.22 5.61 4.36
CA ALA A 44 -8.39 7.07 4.39
C ALA A 44 -7.08 7.80 4.10
N VAL A 45 -5.98 7.43 4.78
CA VAL A 45 -4.68 8.10 4.55
C VAL A 45 -4.05 7.73 3.20
N LEU A 46 -4.40 6.58 2.61
CA LEU A 46 -3.98 6.23 1.25
C LEU A 46 -4.71 7.06 0.19
N HIS A 47 -5.98 7.40 0.45
CA HIS A 47 -6.72 8.36 -0.36
C HIS A 47 -6.11 9.76 -0.23
N ASP A 48 -5.80 10.21 1.00
CA ASP A 48 -5.10 11.49 1.23
C ASP A 48 -3.74 11.56 0.51
N ALA A 49 -3.04 10.42 0.44
CA ALA A 49 -1.78 10.28 -0.28
C ALA A 49 -1.93 10.16 -1.81
N GLY A 50 -3.16 10.18 -2.33
CA GLY A 50 -3.45 10.08 -3.76
C GLY A 50 -3.19 8.69 -4.35
N LEU A 51 -3.08 7.63 -3.55
CA LEU A 51 -2.88 6.25 -4.02
C LEU A 51 -4.21 5.51 -4.24
N LEU A 52 -5.25 5.88 -3.49
CA LEU A 52 -6.63 5.44 -3.73
C LEU A 52 -7.45 6.57 -4.34
N TYR A 53 -8.25 6.24 -5.35
CA TYR A 53 -9.04 7.23 -6.08
C TYR A 53 -10.16 7.82 -5.21
N ASP A 54 -10.78 7.02 -4.36
CA ASP A 54 -11.86 7.45 -3.48
C ASP A 54 -11.82 6.69 -2.14
N TYR A 55 -12.29 7.33 -1.09
CA TYR A 55 -12.54 6.76 0.23
C TYR A 55 -13.75 7.43 0.85
N LYS A 56 -14.67 6.63 1.37
CA LYS A 56 -15.79 7.14 2.16
C LYS A 56 -16.08 6.26 3.36
N GLY A 57 -15.94 6.84 4.54
CA GLY A 57 -16.36 6.27 5.81
C GLY A 57 -17.78 6.68 6.17
N GLN A 58 -18.55 5.75 6.75
CA GLN A 58 -19.81 6.04 7.42
C GLN A 58 -19.61 5.93 8.94
N TYR A 59 -19.99 6.99 9.65
CA TYR A 59 -19.79 7.11 11.08
C TYR A 59 -21.13 7.16 11.81
N GLY A 60 -21.15 6.60 13.02
CA GLY A 60 -22.27 6.63 13.95
C GLY A 60 -21.74 6.40 15.37
N ASP A 61 -22.38 7.00 16.37
CA ASP A 61 -21.98 6.88 17.78
C ASP A 61 -20.49 7.21 18.06
N GLY A 62 -19.91 8.09 17.24
CA GLY A 62 -18.50 8.50 17.36
C GLY A 62 -17.49 7.50 16.80
N GLU A 63 -17.94 6.46 16.09
CA GLU A 63 -17.07 5.43 15.51
C GLU A 63 -17.32 5.19 14.02
N LEU A 64 -16.33 4.59 13.35
CA LEU A 64 -16.46 4.12 11.98
C LEU A 64 -17.28 2.82 11.97
N LEU A 65 -18.42 2.82 11.28
CA LEU A 65 -19.32 1.67 11.15
C LEU A 65 -19.02 0.84 9.91
N GLN A 66 -18.75 1.51 8.79
CA GLN A 66 -18.35 0.89 7.54
C GLN A 66 -17.60 1.89 6.67
N PHE A 67 -16.89 1.41 5.67
CA PHE A 67 -16.28 2.25 4.66
C PHE A 67 -16.32 1.55 3.30
N GLY A 68 -15.85 2.23 2.28
CA GLY A 68 -15.07 1.51 1.30
C GLY A 68 -14.25 2.44 0.43
N VAL A 69 -13.79 1.90 -0.69
CA VAL A 69 -12.75 2.51 -1.50
C VAL A 69 -13.04 2.37 -2.99
N GLY A 70 -12.54 3.34 -3.75
CA GLY A 70 -12.41 3.24 -5.20
C GLY A 70 -11.18 2.44 -5.61
N ARG A 71 -10.93 2.37 -6.93
CA ARG A 71 -9.71 1.79 -7.52
C ARG A 71 -8.43 2.47 -7.03
N LEU A 72 -7.30 1.85 -7.34
CA LEU A 72 -6.01 2.53 -7.30
C LEU A 72 -5.97 3.68 -8.30
N THR A 73 -5.30 4.77 -7.95
CA THR A 73 -4.91 5.82 -8.92
C THR A 73 -3.77 5.32 -9.80
N TRP A 74 -3.41 6.10 -10.83
CA TRP A 74 -2.21 5.80 -11.62
C TRP A 74 -0.95 5.72 -10.74
N ASP A 75 -0.78 6.70 -9.84
CA ASP A 75 0.33 6.70 -8.88
C ASP A 75 0.22 5.55 -7.87
N GLY A 76 -0.99 5.13 -7.52
CA GLY A 76 -1.27 3.92 -6.74
C GLY A 76 -0.72 2.66 -7.41
N HIS A 77 -0.98 2.47 -8.70
CA HIS A 77 -0.42 1.37 -9.49
C HIS A 77 1.11 1.46 -9.60
N GLU A 78 1.65 2.63 -9.93
CA GLU A 78 3.10 2.85 -10.04
C GLU A 78 3.84 2.58 -8.71
N PHE A 79 3.24 2.97 -7.59
CA PHE A 79 3.80 2.69 -6.28
C PHE A 79 3.69 1.20 -5.93
N LEU A 80 2.53 0.59 -6.14
CA LEU A 80 2.32 -0.83 -5.85
C LEU A 80 3.29 -1.70 -6.66
N GLU A 81 3.46 -1.45 -7.96
CA GLU A 81 4.33 -2.25 -8.82
C GLU A 81 5.77 -2.30 -8.30
N LYS A 82 6.27 -1.20 -7.70
CA LYS A 82 7.61 -1.14 -7.09
C LYS A 82 7.76 -2.04 -5.86
N ILE A 83 6.67 -2.25 -5.11
CA ILE A 83 6.68 -3.02 -3.86
C ILE A 83 5.91 -4.33 -3.94
N LYS A 84 5.38 -4.69 -5.10
CA LYS A 84 4.57 -5.89 -5.32
C LYS A 84 5.37 -7.16 -5.12
N SER A 85 6.60 -7.20 -5.63
CA SER A 85 7.53 -8.31 -5.41
C SER A 85 7.94 -8.43 -3.95
N ASP A 86 7.71 -9.59 -3.32
CA ASP A 86 8.17 -9.86 -1.95
C ASP A 86 9.70 -9.71 -1.82
N THR A 87 10.46 -10.07 -2.85
CA THR A 87 11.91 -9.90 -2.86
C THR A 87 12.31 -8.44 -2.78
N VAL A 88 11.69 -7.57 -3.58
CA VAL A 88 11.97 -6.12 -3.57
C VAL A 88 11.46 -5.50 -2.27
N TRP A 89 10.28 -5.89 -1.81
CA TRP A 89 9.68 -5.41 -0.57
C TRP A 89 10.55 -5.73 0.66
N ASN A 90 10.98 -6.98 0.80
CA ASN A 90 11.81 -7.40 1.93
C ASN A 90 13.16 -6.67 1.93
N LYS A 91 13.85 -6.58 0.78
CA LYS A 91 15.09 -5.81 0.66
C LYS A 91 14.89 -4.32 0.98
N THR A 92 13.75 -3.75 0.58
CA THR A 92 13.41 -2.34 0.87
C THR A 92 13.27 -2.13 2.38
N LYS A 93 12.47 -2.96 3.05
CA LYS A 93 12.29 -2.92 4.51
C LYS A 93 13.60 -3.11 5.26
N ASP A 94 14.41 -4.09 4.85
CA ASP A 94 15.70 -4.36 5.46
C ASP A 94 16.64 -3.16 5.32
N THR A 95 16.68 -2.53 4.15
CA THR A 95 17.47 -1.32 3.91
C THR A 95 17.00 -0.18 4.80
N ILE A 96 15.70 0.09 4.86
CA ILE A 96 15.12 1.15 5.70
C ILE A 96 15.49 0.92 7.17
N THR A 97 15.27 -0.30 7.66
CA THR A 97 15.48 -0.66 9.07
C THR A 97 16.96 -0.62 9.45
N THR A 98 17.84 -1.25 8.66
CA THR A 98 19.28 -1.34 8.94
C THR A 98 20.00 -0.01 8.84
N LYS A 99 19.52 0.90 7.96
CA LYS A 99 20.10 2.23 7.77
C LYS A 99 19.44 3.30 8.64
N GLY A 100 18.42 2.94 9.43
CA GLY A 100 17.68 3.90 10.27
C GLY A 100 16.94 4.98 9.46
N ILE A 101 16.55 4.66 8.22
CA ILE A 101 15.83 5.58 7.36
C ILE A 101 14.37 5.65 7.84
N PRO A 102 13.73 6.83 7.84
CA PRO A 102 12.31 6.93 8.15
C PRO A 102 11.45 6.14 7.16
N PHE A 103 10.47 5.37 7.66
CA PHE A 103 9.56 4.59 6.84
C PHE A 103 8.46 5.49 6.25
N VAL A 104 8.81 6.30 5.26
CA VAL A 104 7.92 7.22 4.53
C VAL A 104 7.80 6.82 3.06
N LEU A 105 6.70 7.23 2.41
CA LEU A 105 6.34 6.81 1.05
C LEU A 105 7.47 7.05 0.03
N ASP A 106 8.07 8.24 0.06
CA ASP A 106 9.15 8.61 -0.88
C ASP A 106 10.40 7.76 -0.68
N ALA A 107 10.81 7.50 0.57
CA ALA A 107 11.94 6.65 0.87
C ALA A 107 11.71 5.21 0.38
N VAL A 108 10.51 4.68 0.60
CA VAL A 108 10.12 3.35 0.09
C VAL A 108 10.19 3.31 -1.43
N LYS A 109 9.62 4.32 -2.11
CA LYS A 109 9.62 4.43 -3.58
C LYS A 109 11.03 4.51 -4.14
N GLU A 110 11.90 5.32 -3.56
CA GLU A 110 13.29 5.50 -4.00
C GLU A 110 14.12 4.22 -3.82
N ILE A 111 14.06 3.61 -2.64
CA ILE A 111 14.82 2.41 -2.31
C ILE A 111 14.36 1.23 -3.17
N ALA A 112 13.04 1.02 -3.31
CA ALA A 112 12.50 -0.03 -4.16
C ALA A 112 12.93 0.15 -5.63
N THR A 113 12.91 1.39 -6.14
CA THR A 113 13.38 1.71 -7.51
C THR A 113 14.87 1.41 -7.69
N SER A 114 15.69 1.74 -6.69
CA SER A 114 17.13 1.44 -6.70
C SER A 114 17.42 -0.06 -6.70
N ILE A 115 16.67 -0.84 -5.91
CA ILE A 115 16.77 -2.30 -5.88
C ILE A 115 16.40 -2.90 -7.24
N THR A 116 15.26 -2.49 -7.82
CA THR A 116 14.83 -2.96 -9.14
C THR A 116 15.83 -2.59 -10.23
N THR A 117 16.36 -1.36 -10.22
CA THR A 117 17.41 -0.92 -11.15
C THR A 117 18.68 -1.77 -11.04
N SER A 118 19.06 -2.13 -9.81
CA SER A 118 20.21 -3.00 -9.57
C SER A 118 19.97 -4.40 -10.12
N MET A 119 18.76 -4.95 -9.94
CA MET A 119 18.37 -6.24 -10.52
C MET A 119 18.39 -6.23 -12.06
N ILE A 120 17.89 -5.16 -12.68
CA ILE A 120 17.93 -4.98 -14.14
C ILE A 120 19.38 -4.95 -14.65
N LYS A 121 20.26 -4.18 -14.00
CA LYS A 121 21.69 -4.13 -14.37
C LYS A 121 22.33 -5.51 -14.32
N THR A 122 22.12 -6.26 -13.23
CA THR A 122 22.63 -7.63 -13.10
C THR A 122 22.13 -8.54 -14.22
N ALA A 123 20.84 -8.46 -14.56
CA ALA A 123 20.25 -9.25 -15.64
C ALA A 123 20.84 -8.90 -17.02
N ILE A 124 21.07 -7.62 -17.30
CA ILE A 124 21.68 -7.16 -18.56
C ILE A 124 23.15 -7.58 -18.66
N THR A 125 23.93 -7.46 -17.58
CA THR A 125 25.37 -7.80 -17.59
C THR A 125 25.63 -9.31 -17.55
N GLY A 126 24.63 -10.10 -17.18
CA GLY A 126 24.71 -11.56 -17.16
C GLY A 126 24.27 -12.24 -18.46
N LEU A 127 23.79 -11.46 -19.44
CA LEU A 127 23.52 -11.87 -20.83
C LEU A 127 24.77 -11.68 -21.70
#